data_AF-A0AAV5FZ82-F1
#
_entry.id   AF-A0AAV5FZ82-F1
#
_cell.length_a   1.000
_cell.length_b   1.000
_cell.length_c   1.000
_cell.angle_alpha   90.00
_cell.angle_beta   90.00
_cell.angle_gamma   90.00
#
_symmetry.space_group_name_H-M   'P 1'
#
loop_
_entity.id
_entity.type
_entity.pdbx_description
1 polymer ?
#
loop_
_entity_poly.entity_id
_entity_poly.type
_entity_poly.pdbx_seq_one_letter_code
_entity_poly.pdbx_strand_id
1 'polypeptide(L)'
;MLHLLRRPPSGFEDLVGDHFRRRGRHVLRACEAYLEGGCLVGTLDAEAKATEASSMRPCSAGFHLALANLVSRLVEAFINIGAQGCEQFNRLRVSASH
;
A
#
# COMPACT_ATOMS: atom_id res chain seq x y z
N MET A 1 -8.95 -0.79 1.16
CA MET A 1 -8.47 0.49 0.59
C MET A 1 -8.93 0.67 -0.86
N LEU A 2 -8.45 -0.13 -1.81
CA LEU A 2 -8.79 0.04 -3.24
C LEU A 2 -10.30 0.04 -3.55
N HIS A 3 -11.09 -0.76 -2.82
CA HIS A 3 -12.55 -0.76 -2.97
C HIS A 3 -13.17 0.60 -2.61
N LEU A 4 -12.74 1.22 -1.50
CA LEU A 4 -13.24 2.53 -1.06
C LEU A 4 -12.92 3.63 -2.08
N LEU A 5 -11.75 3.56 -2.74
CA LEU A 5 -11.41 4.49 -3.81
C LEU A 5 -12.26 4.31 -5.07
N ARG A 6 -12.63 3.06 -5.40
CA ARG A 6 -13.41 2.75 -6.60
C ARG A 6 -14.90 2.95 -6.43
N ARG A 7 -15.38 2.74 -5.21
CA ARG A 7 -16.80 2.83 -4.81
C ARG A 7 -16.85 3.47 -3.43
N PRO A 8 -16.58 4.78 -3.33
CA PRO A 8 -16.76 5.51 -2.09
C PRO A 8 -18.22 5.40 -1.61
N PRO A 9 -18.46 5.31 -0.28
CA PRO A 9 -19.81 5.40 0.26
C PRO A 9 -20.44 6.74 -0.11
N SER A 10 -21.75 6.73 -0.37
CA SER A 10 -22.52 7.94 -0.70
C SER A 10 -22.37 9.00 0.40
N GLY A 11 -21.95 10.20 0.01
CA GLY A 11 -21.71 11.32 0.93
C GLY A 11 -20.33 11.33 1.59
N PHE A 12 -19.43 10.42 1.23
CA PHE A 12 -18.07 10.31 1.77
C PHE A 12 -16.98 10.34 0.68
N GLU A 13 -17.33 10.64 -0.56
CA GLU A 13 -16.44 10.66 -1.72
C GLU A 13 -15.20 11.52 -1.47
N ASP A 14 -15.40 12.77 -1.07
CA ASP A 14 -14.32 13.72 -0.81
C ASP A 14 -13.49 13.30 0.40
N LEU A 15 -14.13 12.81 1.47
CA LEU A 15 -13.44 12.34 2.67
C LEU A 15 -12.49 11.18 2.33
N VAL A 16 -12.97 10.21 1.56
CA VAL A 16 -12.19 9.05 1.12
C VAL A 16 -11.04 9.52 0.22
N GLY A 17 -11.32 10.40 -0.75
CA GLY A 17 -10.31 10.97 -1.64
C GLY A 17 -9.21 11.73 -0.90
N ASP A 18 -9.59 12.63 0.01
CA ASP A 18 -8.66 13.40 0.85
C ASP A 18 -7.83 12.50 1.76
N HIS A 19 -8.46 11.52 2.40
CA HIS A 19 -7.77 10.57 3.28
C HIS A 19 -6.66 9.85 2.52
N PHE A 20 -6.97 9.26 1.37
CA PHE A 20 -6.00 8.51 0.59
C PHE A 20 -5.00 9.39 -0.16
N ARG A 21 -5.33 10.64 -0.51
CA ARG A 21 -4.33 11.61 -0.97
C ARG A 21 -3.26 11.88 0.07
N ARG A 22 -3.65 12.03 1.34
CA ARG A 22 -2.72 12.29 2.46
C ARG A 22 -1.98 11.03 2.91
N ARG A 23 -2.64 9.87 2.91
CA ARG A 23 -2.11 8.62 3.46
C ARG A 23 -1.53 7.66 2.41
N GLY A 24 -1.72 7.91 1.12
CA GLY A 24 -1.28 7.01 0.04
C GLY A 24 0.19 6.62 0.14
N ARG A 25 1.07 7.60 0.39
CA ARG A 25 2.51 7.36 0.60
C ARG A 25 2.81 6.43 1.77
N HIS A 26 2.12 6.62 2.89
CA HIS A 26 2.29 5.78 4.08
C HIS A 26 1.81 4.34 3.81
N VAL A 27 0.68 4.18 3.13
CA VAL A 27 0.18 2.86 2.71
C VAL A 27 1.19 2.13 1.83
N LEU A 28 1.76 2.82 0.84
CA LEU A 28 2.74 2.21 -0.07
C LEU A 28 4.05 1.84 0.63
N ARG A 29 4.52 2.64 1.60
CA ARG A 29 5.67 2.26 2.46
C ARG A 29 5.40 1.00 3.26
N ALA A 30 4.19 0.86 3.81
CA ALA A 30 3.83 -0.35 4.52
C ALA A 30 3.85 -1.58 3.59
N CYS A 31 3.29 -1.44 2.37
CA CYS A 31 3.35 -2.50 1.37
C CYS A 31 4.80 -2.87 1.00
N GLU A 32 5.66 -1.88 0.82
CA GLU A 32 7.10 -2.08 0.56
C GLU A 32 7.77 -2.85 1.70
N ALA A 33 7.56 -2.45 2.95
CA ALA A 33 8.15 -3.12 4.11
C ALA A 33 7.74 -4.59 4.21
N TYR A 34 6.50 -4.91 3.84
CA TYR A 34 6.01 -6.29 3.80
C TYR A 34 6.57 -7.09 2.61
N LEU A 35 6.76 -6.46 1.44
CA LEU A 35 7.22 -7.13 0.22
C LEU A 35 8.73 -7.31 0.18
N GLU A 36 9.49 -6.25 0.48
CA GLU A 36 10.95 -6.25 0.37
C GLU A 36 11.61 -6.54 1.73
N GLY A 37 11.06 -5.99 2.80
CA GLY A 37 11.60 -6.14 4.15
C GLY A 37 11.15 -7.42 4.87
N GLY A 38 10.23 -8.19 4.28
CA GLY A 38 9.67 -9.40 4.90
C GLY A 38 9.01 -9.14 6.26
N CYS A 39 8.62 -7.89 6.55
CA CYS A 39 8.14 -7.49 7.86
C CYS A 39 6.82 -8.18 8.23
N LEU A 40 6.64 -8.44 9.53
CA LEU A 40 5.38 -8.98 10.03
C LEU A 40 4.26 -7.93 9.93
N VAL A 41 3.06 -8.36 9.55
CA VAL A 41 1.90 -7.44 9.50
C VAL A 41 1.57 -6.97 10.91
N GLY A 42 1.39 -5.65 11.07
CA GLY A 42 1.03 -5.05 12.36
C GLY A 42 2.22 -4.70 13.26
N THR A 43 3.46 -4.88 12.80
CA THR A 43 4.67 -4.48 13.54
C THR A 43 5.30 -3.20 13.01
N LEU A 44 4.59 -2.44 12.18
CA LEU A 44 5.05 -1.14 11.68
C LEU A 44 4.63 0.00 12.62
N ASP A 45 5.48 1.01 12.76
CA ASP A 45 5.15 2.24 13.48
C ASP A 45 4.22 3.19 12.68
N ALA A 46 3.91 4.35 13.25
CA ALA A 46 3.05 5.36 12.63
C ALA A 46 3.66 5.99 11.34
N GLU A 47 4.93 5.72 11.08
CA GLU A 47 5.72 6.17 9.94
C GLU A 47 5.93 5.05 8.89
N ALA A 48 5.32 3.88 9.13
CA ALA A 48 5.45 2.67 8.32
C ALA A 48 6.87 2.09 8.29
N LYS A 49 7.59 2.18 9.41
CA LYS A 49 8.91 1.56 9.60
C LYS A 49 8.80 0.30 10.45
N ALA A 50 9.67 -0.67 10.15
CA ALA A 50 9.77 -1.90 10.91
C ALA A 50 10.19 -1.61 12.37
N THR A 51 9.48 -2.22 13.32
CA THR A 51 9.89 -2.26 14.73
C THR A 51 10.75 -3.51 15.02
N GLU A 52 11.39 -3.54 16.18
CA GLU A 52 12.14 -4.70 16.70
C GLU A 52 11.35 -6.02 16.63
N ALA A 53 10.01 -5.97 16.78
CA ALA A 53 9.11 -7.12 16.72
C ALA A 53 8.96 -7.74 15.31
N SER A 54 9.46 -7.06 14.27
CA SER A 54 9.30 -7.48 12.87
C SER A 54 10.16 -8.70 12.47
N SER A 55 11.17 -9.04 13.27
CA SER A 55 12.16 -10.09 12.96
C SER A 55 11.68 -11.53 13.24
N MET A 56 10.51 -11.71 13.87
CA MET A 56 10.11 -13.03 14.38
C MET A 56 9.62 -14.00 13.29
N ARG A 57 8.89 -13.53 12.26
CA ARG A 57 8.36 -14.37 11.18
C ARG A 57 8.14 -13.57 9.90
N PRO A 58 8.67 -14.02 8.75
CA PRO A 58 8.38 -13.40 7.48
C PRO A 58 6.93 -13.64 7.06
N CYS A 59 6.42 -12.78 6.18
CA CYS A 59 5.08 -12.94 5.66
C CYS A 59 4.91 -14.23 4.85
N SER A 60 3.70 -14.79 4.82
CA SER A 60 3.43 -16.01 4.03
C SER A 60 3.59 -15.72 2.54
N ALA A 61 4.08 -16.71 1.78
CA ALA A 61 4.26 -16.58 0.33
C ALA A 61 2.95 -16.21 -0.40
N GLY A 62 1.81 -16.77 0.05
CA GLY A 62 0.49 -16.46 -0.51
C GLY A 62 0.08 -15.00 -0.27
N PHE A 63 0.34 -14.46 0.93
CA PHE A 63 0.11 -13.04 1.19
C PHE A 63 1.05 -12.17 0.36
N HIS A 64 2.33 -12.53 0.29
CA HIS A 64 3.33 -11.78 -0.47
C HIS A 64 2.91 -11.65 -1.94
N LEU A 65 2.51 -12.75 -2.57
CA LEU A 65 2.00 -12.77 -3.95
C LEU A 65 0.72 -11.93 -4.11
N ALA A 66 -0.24 -12.05 -3.19
CA ALA A 66 -1.48 -11.27 -3.23
C ALA A 66 -1.19 -9.76 -3.07
N LEU A 67 -0.27 -9.40 -2.19
CA LEU A 67 0.14 -8.03 -1.94
C LEU A 67 0.90 -7.45 -3.13
N ALA A 68 1.78 -8.21 -3.79
CA ALA A 68 2.50 -7.78 -4.99
C ALA A 68 1.54 -7.44 -6.14
N ASN A 69 0.48 -8.24 -6.31
CA ASN A 69 -0.56 -7.95 -7.29
C ASN A 69 -1.42 -6.73 -6.90
N LEU A 70 -1.71 -6.57 -5.61
CA LEU A 70 -2.51 -5.46 -5.10
C LEU A 70 -1.75 -4.13 -5.14
N VAL A 71 -0.46 -4.11 -4.80
CA VAL A 71 0.34 -2.89 -4.69
C VAL A 71 0.44 -2.18 -6.02
N SER A 72 0.57 -2.92 -7.14
CA SER A 72 0.54 -2.35 -8.49
C SER A 72 -0.70 -1.49 -8.72
N ARG A 73 -1.87 -2.00 -8.31
CA ARG A 73 -3.17 -1.32 -8.46
C ARG A 73 -3.35 -0.17 -7.47
N LEU A 74 -2.72 -0.26 -6.30
CA LEU A 74 -2.73 0.81 -5.30
C LEU A 74 -1.87 2.00 -5.74
N VAL A 75 -0.67 1.75 -6.28
CA VAL A 75 0.21 2.80 -6.82
C VAL A 75 -0.54 3.61 -7.87
N GLU A 76 -1.12 2.93 -8.86
CA GLU A 76 -1.91 3.56 -9.92
C GLU A 76 -3.11 4.34 -9.36
N ALA A 77 -3.89 3.73 -8.47
CA ALA A 77 -5.06 4.40 -7.90
C ALA A 77 -4.68 5.65 -7.08
N PHE A 78 -3.57 5.61 -6.33
CA PHE A 78 -3.10 6.74 -5.55
C PHE A 78 -2.55 7.88 -6.42
N ILE A 79 -1.84 7.55 -7.49
CA ILE A 79 -1.40 8.53 -8.49
C ILE A 79 -2.61 9.22 -9.13
N ASN A 80 -3.61 8.45 -9.57
CA ASN A 80 -4.79 8.97 -10.26
C ASN A 80 -5.63 9.92 -9.40
N ILE A 81 -5.61 9.78 -8.08
CA ILE A 81 -6.29 10.71 -7.16
C ILE A 81 -5.40 11.88 -6.73
N GLY A 82 -4.16 11.99 -7.22
CA GLY A 82 -3.23 13.07 -6.89
C GLY A 82 -2.53 12.92 -5.54
N ALA A 83 -2.30 11.69 -5.04
CA ALA A 83 -1.53 11.45 -3.83
C ALA A 83 -0.03 11.73 -4.09
N GLN A 84 0.47 12.85 -3.56
CA GLN A 84 1.83 13.30 -3.83
C GLN A 84 2.89 12.33 -3.31
N GLY A 85 3.93 12.11 -4.13
CA GLY A 85 5.04 11.24 -3.79
C GLY A 85 4.74 9.75 -3.91
N CYS A 86 3.55 9.34 -4.37
CA CYS A 86 3.26 7.92 -4.67
C CYS A 86 3.99 7.40 -5.91
N GLU A 87 4.40 8.29 -6.82
CA GLU A 87 5.22 7.97 -8.02
C GLU A 87 6.54 7.25 -7.69
N GLN A 88 7.12 7.51 -6.51
CA GLN A 88 8.38 6.90 -6.08
C GLN A 88 8.26 5.36 -5.90
N PHE A 89 7.04 4.84 -5.80
CA PHE A 89 6.75 3.41 -5.66
C PHE A 89 6.40 2.73 -6.98
N ASN A 90 6.58 3.39 -8.12
CA ASN A 90 6.38 2.76 -9.43
C ASN A 90 7.22 1.47 -9.60
N ARG A 91 8.36 1.35 -8.92
CA ARG A 91 9.16 0.11 -8.88
C ARG A 91 8.44 -1.10 -8.26
N LEU A 92 7.46 -0.87 -7.39
CA LEU A 92 6.66 -1.94 -6.78
C LEU A 92 5.61 -2.49 -7.73
N ARG A 93 5.40 -1.84 -8.89
CA ARG A 93 4.48 -2.32 -9.91
C ARG A 93 5.13 -3.50 -10.61
N VAL A 94 4.53 -4.68 -10.47
CA VAL A 94 4.90 -5.83 -11.28
C VAL A 94 4.34 -5.59 -12.69
N SER A 95 5.19 -5.61 -13.72
CA SER A 95 4.72 -5.71 -15.11
C SER A 95 3.93 -6.99 -15.24
N ALA A 96 2.66 -6.91 -15.61
CA ALA A 96 1.89 -8.08 -16.00
C ALA A 96 2.61 -8.70 -17.21
N SER A 97 3.33 -9.79 -16.99
CA SER A 97 3.75 -10.67 -18.08
C SER A 97 2.46 -11.25 -18.67
N HIS A 98 2.15 -10.81 -19.89
CA HIS A 98 1.09 -11.38 -20.71
C HIS A 98 1.42 -12.82 -21.12
#